data_AF-A0A9X5N6F2-F1
#
_entry.id   AF-A0A9X5N6F2-F1
#
_cell.length_a   1.000
_cell.length_b   1.000
_cell.length_c   1.000
_cell.angle_alpha   90.00
_cell.angle_beta   90.00
_cell.angle_gamma   90.00
#
_symmetry.space_group_name_H-M   'P 1'
#
loop_
_entity.id
_entity.type
_entity.pdbx_description
1 polymer ?
#
loop_
_entity_poly.entity_id
_entity_poly.type
_entity_poly.pdbx_seq_one_letter_code
_entity_poly.pdbx_strand_id
1 'polypeptide(L)'
;MIRSEVKWFAEHMESKLKENEHKTGWTDCTVDFLSSQIRKNLNELDSMFQELPSNYSVFSANVIRQCSDMANYAMMIADISDKYICKYDPPNKRVKDMEQLEHGTYEITQLLAEAKETEENGN
;
A
#
# COMPACT_ATOMS: atom_id res chain seq x y z
N MET A 1 2.69 -12.87 21.54
CA MET A 1 3.20 -11.71 22.32
C MET A 1 3.76 -10.72 21.32
N ILE A 2 3.40 -9.44 21.42
CA ILE A 2 3.92 -8.36 20.56
C ILE A 2 5.15 -7.75 21.23
N ARG A 3 6.16 -7.35 20.44
CA ARG A 3 7.37 -6.69 20.94
C ARG A 3 7.05 -5.33 21.57
N SER A 4 7.79 -4.92 22.60
CA SER A 4 7.60 -3.63 23.30
C SER A 4 7.63 -2.45 22.35
N GLU A 5 8.54 -2.46 21.38
CA GLU A 5 8.76 -1.39 20.41
C GLU A 5 7.55 -1.26 19.48
N VAL A 6 6.99 -2.40 19.05
CA VAL A 6 5.78 -2.43 18.21
C VAL A 6 4.59 -1.90 18.97
N LYS A 7 4.43 -2.29 20.25
CA LYS A 7 3.35 -1.77 21.10
C LYS A 7 3.47 -0.25 21.30
N TRP A 8 4.65 0.22 21.66
CA TRP A 8 4.93 1.64 21.86
C TRP A 8 4.64 2.46 20.59
N PHE A 9 5.05 1.98 19.42
CA PHE A 9 4.80 2.69 18.17
C PHE A 9 3.32 2.66 17.78
N ALA A 10 2.64 1.54 18.00
CA ALA A 10 1.19 1.43 17.77
C ALA A 10 0.39 2.40 18.66
N GLU A 11 0.84 2.67 19.89
CA GLU A 11 0.22 3.69 20.76
C GLU A 11 0.35 5.11 20.18
N HIS A 12 1.48 5.42 19.51
CA HIS A 12 1.65 6.70 18.81
C HIS A 12 0.78 6.79 17.56
N MET A 13 0.71 5.70 16.78
CA MET A 13 -0.22 5.58 15.65
C MET A 13 -1.66 5.86 16.07
N GLU A 14 -2.13 5.23 17.15
CA GLU A 14 -3.47 5.41 17.70
C GLU A 14 -3.73 6.84 18.19
N SER A 15 -2.78 7.43 18.92
CA SER A 15 -2.88 8.84 19.35
C SER A 15 -3.11 9.79 18.16
N LYS A 16 -2.45 9.52 17.03
CA LYS A 16 -2.58 10.30 15.81
C LYS A 16 -3.91 10.09 15.09
N LEU A 17 -4.48 8.88 15.14
CA LEU A 17 -5.82 8.63 14.63
C LEU A 17 -6.87 9.38 15.45
N LYS A 18 -6.73 9.40 16.79
CA LYS A 18 -7.60 10.15 17.70
C LYS A 18 -7.64 11.65 17.41
N GLU A 19 -6.50 12.26 17.11
CA GLU A 19 -6.45 13.67 16.66
C GLU A 19 -7.37 13.94 15.45
N ASN A 20 -7.61 12.91 14.62
CA ASN A 20 -8.36 12.98 13.38
C ASN A 20 -9.77 12.36 13.46
N GLU A 21 -10.27 11.98 14.64
CA GLU A 21 -11.60 11.38 14.81
C GLU A 21 -12.76 12.28 14.36
N HIS A 22 -12.52 13.59 14.29
CA HIS A 22 -13.48 14.56 13.75
C HIS A 22 -13.67 14.45 12.22
N LYS A 23 -12.86 13.64 11.53
CA LYS A 23 -12.97 13.34 10.10
C LYS A 23 -13.80 12.07 9.88
N THR A 24 -14.38 11.91 8.70
CA THR A 24 -15.30 10.81 8.33
C THR A 24 -14.64 9.43 8.19
N GLY A 25 -13.47 9.20 8.80
CA GLY A 25 -12.68 7.97 8.62
C GLY A 25 -11.90 7.93 7.30
N TRP A 26 -11.42 6.74 6.91
CA TRP A 26 -10.58 6.54 5.72
C TRP A 26 -11.16 5.56 4.69
N THR A 27 -12.32 4.97 4.93
CA THR A 27 -12.90 3.95 4.04
C THR A 27 -13.25 4.48 2.66
N ASP A 28 -13.50 5.78 2.53
CA ASP A 28 -13.83 6.45 1.28
C ASP A 28 -12.62 7.16 0.63
N CYS A 29 -11.43 7.03 1.24
CA CYS A 29 -10.21 7.58 0.66
C CYS A 29 -9.72 6.72 -0.51
N THR A 30 -9.19 7.37 -1.54
CA THR A 30 -8.51 6.66 -2.63
C THR A 30 -7.09 6.25 -2.22
N VAL A 31 -6.59 5.15 -2.76
CA VAL A 31 -5.20 4.71 -2.55
C VAL A 31 -4.21 5.78 -3.02
N ASP A 32 -4.52 6.49 -4.10
CA ASP A 32 -3.69 7.60 -4.61
C ASP A 32 -3.60 8.76 -3.62
N PHE A 33 -4.73 9.15 -3.02
CA PHE A 33 -4.76 10.19 -2.00
C PHE A 33 -3.91 9.78 -0.79
N LEU A 34 -4.10 8.58 -0.25
CA LEU A 34 -3.34 8.10 0.91
C LEU A 34 -1.85 7.98 0.59
N SER A 35 -1.50 7.49 -0.60
CA SER A 35 -0.11 7.42 -1.07
C SER A 35 0.52 8.80 -1.22
N SER A 36 -0.26 9.80 -1.64
CA SER A 36 0.22 11.19 -1.68
C SER A 36 0.53 11.73 -0.28
N GLN A 37 -0.24 11.33 0.74
CA GLN A 37 0.02 11.74 2.11
C GLN A 37 1.28 11.07 2.66
N ILE A 38 1.55 9.80 2.34
CA ILE A 38 2.83 9.17 2.69
C ILE A 38 4.00 9.96 2.11
N ARG A 39 3.95 10.29 0.80
CA ARG A 39 5.02 11.08 0.15
C ARG A 39 5.21 12.45 0.81
N LYS A 40 4.12 13.11 1.21
CA LYS A 40 4.19 14.39 1.91
C LYS A 40 4.96 14.26 3.24
N ASN A 41 4.60 13.28 4.08
CA ASN A 41 5.27 13.07 5.37
C ASN A 41 6.72 12.61 5.19
N LEU A 42 7.03 11.84 4.15
CA LEU A 42 8.41 11.49 3.79
C LEU A 42 9.24 12.72 3.44
N ASN A 43 8.71 13.62 2.60
CA ASN A 43 9.39 14.87 2.26
C ASN A 43 9.60 15.77 3.49
N GLU A 44 8.62 15.83 4.40
CA GLU A 44 8.76 16.54 5.69
C GLU A 44 9.87 15.93 6.54
N LEU A 45 9.91 14.59 6.65
CA LEU A 45 10.95 13.87 7.36
C LEU A 45 12.35 14.15 6.78
N ASP A 46 12.52 14.03 5.46
CA ASP A 46 13.79 14.28 4.77
C ASP A 46 14.28 15.72 4.96
N SER A 47 13.35 16.68 4.95
CA SER A 47 13.64 18.10 5.18
C SER A 47 14.20 18.35 6.59
N MET A 48 13.74 17.59 7.59
CA MET A 48 14.21 17.76 8.97
C MET A 48 15.69 17.36 9.15
N PHE A 49 16.21 16.45 8.33
CA PHE A 49 17.61 16.00 8.41
C PHE A 49 18.60 16.88 7.64
N GLN A 50 18.13 17.92 6.93
CA GLN A 50 19.01 18.82 6.17
C GLN A 50 19.78 19.81 7.06
N GLU A 51 19.30 20.07 8.28
CA GLU A 51 19.89 21.03 9.20
C GLU A 51 20.08 20.42 10.60
N LEU A 52 21.05 20.93 11.36
CA LEU A 52 21.23 20.53 12.76
C LEU A 52 20.05 21.04 13.60
N PRO A 53 19.40 20.17 14.40
CA PRO A 53 18.26 20.60 15.18
C PRO A 53 18.71 21.53 16.31
N SER A 54 18.02 22.67 16.44
CA SER A 54 18.19 23.60 17.56
C SER A 54 17.66 23.03 18.88
N ASN A 55 16.73 22.07 18.81
CA ASN A 55 16.17 21.35 19.95
C ASN A 55 15.91 19.88 19.61
N TYR A 56 16.69 18.98 20.20
CA TYR A 56 16.61 17.54 19.95
C TYR A 56 15.31 16.89 20.44
N SER A 57 14.71 17.39 21.51
CA SER A 57 13.44 16.85 22.02
C SER A 57 12.31 17.10 21.01
N VAL A 58 12.19 18.35 20.54
CA VAL A 58 11.21 18.73 19.51
C VAL A 58 11.48 17.99 18.20
N PHE A 59 12.76 17.90 17.80
CA PHE A 59 13.16 17.15 16.61
C PHE A 59 12.72 15.68 16.69
N SER A 60 13.04 14.99 17.79
CA SER A 60 12.69 13.57 17.95
C SER A 60 11.17 13.34 17.96
N ALA A 61 10.39 14.22 18.60
CA ALA A 61 8.94 14.15 18.60
C ALA A 61 8.37 14.33 17.17
N ASN A 62 8.92 15.25 16.39
CA ASN A 62 8.51 15.47 15.00
C ASN A 62 8.85 14.25 14.12
N VAL A 63 10.03 13.64 14.28
CA VAL A 63 10.39 12.41 13.55
C VAL A 63 9.39 11.30 13.85
N ILE A 64 9.08 11.07 15.13
CA ILE A 64 8.10 10.05 15.55
C ILE A 64 6.72 10.34 14.95
N ARG A 65 6.31 11.61 14.93
CA ARG A 65 5.03 12.04 14.34
C ARG A 65 4.95 11.72 12.84
N GLN A 66 5.96 12.12 12.05
CA GLN A 66 5.99 11.85 10.61
C GLN A 66 5.98 10.34 10.30
N CYS A 67 6.77 9.56 11.04
CA CYS A 67 6.77 8.10 10.91
C CYS A 67 5.41 7.48 11.26
N SER A 68 4.77 7.96 12.33
CA SER A 68 3.44 7.48 12.75
C SER A 68 2.36 7.81 11.71
N ASP A 69 2.40 9.03 11.14
CA ASP A 69 1.48 9.44 10.08
C ASP A 69 1.65 8.57 8.82
N MET A 70 2.90 8.33 8.38
CA MET A 70 3.17 7.41 7.26
C MET A 70 2.66 5.99 7.53
N ALA A 71 2.90 5.45 8.74
CA ALA A 71 2.45 4.12 9.12
C ALA A 71 0.91 4.04 9.14
N ASN A 72 0.23 5.06 9.64
CA ASN A 72 -1.22 5.16 9.62
C ASN A 72 -1.76 5.15 8.19
N TYR A 73 -1.21 5.96 7.28
CA TYR A 73 -1.64 5.94 5.88
C TYR A 73 -1.37 4.59 5.20
N ALA A 74 -0.22 3.97 5.47
CA ALA A 74 0.08 2.63 4.96
C ALA A 74 -0.91 1.58 5.48
N MET A 75 -1.27 1.64 6.76
CA MET A 75 -2.29 0.78 7.37
C MET A 75 -3.66 1.00 6.74
N MET A 76 -4.07 2.25 6.47
CA MET A 76 -5.33 2.56 5.80
C MET A 76 -5.37 1.98 4.38
N ILE A 77 -4.27 2.09 3.62
CA ILE A 77 -4.15 1.47 2.30
C ILE A 77 -4.29 -0.06 2.41
N ALA A 78 -3.65 -0.68 3.40
CA ALA A 78 -3.76 -2.12 3.63
C ALA A 78 -5.21 -2.54 3.96
N ASP A 79 -5.90 -1.80 4.84
CA ASP A 79 -7.30 -2.05 5.21
C ASP A 79 -8.26 -1.90 4.01
N ILE A 80 -8.06 -0.86 3.19
CA ILE A 80 -8.80 -0.68 1.94
C ILE A 80 -8.52 -1.85 0.99
N SER A 81 -7.24 -2.20 0.80
CA SER A 81 -6.85 -3.27 -0.11
C SER A 81 -7.41 -4.61 0.31
N ASP A 82 -7.40 -4.94 1.61
CA ASP A 82 -7.98 -6.18 2.16
C ASP A 82 -9.48 -6.34 1.80
N LYS A 83 -10.22 -5.22 1.73
CA LYS A 83 -11.63 -5.21 1.32
C LYS A 83 -11.85 -5.46 -0.17
N TYR A 84 -10.86 -5.13 -1.02
CA TYR A 84 -10.90 -5.32 -2.47
C TYR A 84 -10.12 -6.55 -2.96
N ILE A 85 -9.38 -7.23 -2.08
CA ILE A 85 -8.73 -8.50 -2.40
C ILE A 85 -9.83 -9.56 -2.62
N CYS A 86 -10.11 -9.86 -3.89
CA CYS A 86 -10.43 -11.23 -4.30
C CYS A 86 -9.43 -12.15 -3.59
N LYS A 87 -9.90 -13.01 -2.68
CA LYS A 87 -9.09 -13.87 -1.79
C LYS A 87 -7.76 -14.23 -2.46
N TYR A 88 -6.69 -13.59 -2.02
CA TYR A 88 -5.35 -13.88 -2.52
C TYR A 88 -5.03 -15.35 -2.22
N ASP A 89 -5.01 -16.19 -3.27
CA ASP A 89 -4.48 -17.54 -3.25
C ASP A 89 -2.98 -17.43 -3.60
N PRO A 90 -2.06 -17.51 -2.62
CA PRO A 90 -0.63 -17.39 -2.90
C PRO A 90 -0.20 -18.47 -3.91
N PRO A 91 0.67 -18.15 -4.87
CA PRO A 91 0.99 -19.00 -6.03
C PRO A 91 1.72 -20.32 -5.73
N ASN A 92 1.69 -20.82 -4.49
CA ASN A 92 2.43 -22.02 -4.08
C ASN A 92 1.60 -23.07 -3.32
N LYS A 93 0.26 -23.00 -3.33
CA LYS A 93 -0.57 -24.03 -2.67
C LYS A 93 -1.14 -25.11 -3.60
N ARG A 94 -0.89 -25.05 -4.93
CA ARG A 94 -1.47 -26.01 -5.90
C ARG A 94 -0.46 -26.71 -6.82
N VAL A 95 0.81 -26.82 -6.44
CA VAL A 95 1.80 -27.57 -7.24
C VAL A 95 1.66 -29.10 -7.08
N LYS A 96 0.69 -29.59 -6.29
CA LYS A 96 0.48 -31.04 -6.10
C LYS A 96 -0.68 -31.66 -6.90
N ASP A 97 -1.53 -30.87 -7.55
CA ASP A 97 -2.76 -31.39 -8.17
C ASP A 97 -2.92 -31.08 -9.66
N MET A 98 -1.87 -30.59 -10.34
CA MET A 98 -1.92 -30.28 -11.80
C MET A 98 -1.19 -31.31 -12.69
N GLU A 99 -1.02 -32.54 -12.22
CA GLU A 99 -0.84 -33.69 -13.12
C GLU A 99 -2.21 -34.31 -13.39
N GLN A 100 -3.02 -33.65 -14.22
CA GLN A 100 -4.15 -34.20 -14.99
C GLN A 100 -5.06 -33.04 -15.43
N LEU A 101 -4.75 -32.44 -16.57
CA LEU A 101 -5.70 -31.77 -17.49
C LEU A 101 -4.89 -31.38 -18.74
N GLU A 102 -4.40 -32.40 -19.43
CA GLU A 102 -4.09 -32.27 -20.85
C GLU A 102 -5.39 -32.00 -21.60
N HIS A 103 -5.33 -31.06 -22.55
CA HIS A 103 -6.36 -30.63 -23.50
C HIS A 103 -7.29 -29.48 -23.06
N GLY A 104 -6.85 -28.27 -23.40
CA GLY A 104 -7.78 -27.18 -23.74
C GLY A 104 -7.30 -25.82 -23.26
N THR A 105 -6.67 -25.06 -24.16
CA THR A 105 -6.75 -23.58 -24.34
C THR A 105 -5.51 -23.01 -25.06
N TYR A 106 -5.16 -23.61 -26.20
CA TYR A 106 -4.36 -22.96 -27.25
C TYR A 106 -5.12 -21.81 -27.96
N GLU A 107 -6.29 -21.39 -27.46
CA GLU A 107 -7.22 -20.53 -28.22
C GLU A 107 -7.05 -19.02 -27.99
N ILE A 108 -6.40 -18.57 -26.91
CA ILE A 108 -6.32 -17.12 -26.63
C ILE A 108 -5.18 -16.46 -27.42
N THR A 109 -4.12 -17.19 -27.74
CA THR A 109 -2.95 -16.63 -28.43
C THR A 109 -3.17 -16.46 -29.93
N GLN A 110 -4.08 -17.24 -30.54
CA GLN A 110 -4.34 -17.21 -31.98
C GLN A 110 -5.30 -16.08 -32.39
N LEU A 111 -6.29 -15.76 -31.55
CA LEU A 111 -7.24 -14.65 -31.78
C LEU A 111 -6.59 -13.26 -31.72
N LEU A 112 -5.49 -13.10 -30.99
CA LEU A 112 -4.76 -11.83 -30.90
C LEU A 112 -3.77 -11.62 -32.07
N ALA A 113 -3.42 -12.67 -32.80
CA ALA A 113 -2.56 -12.57 -33.98
C ALA A 113 -3.35 -12.13 -35.23
N GLU A 114 -4.56 -12.67 -35.43
CA GLU A 114 -5.40 -12.35 -36.60
C GLU A 114 -6.02 -10.94 -36.54
N ALA A 115 -6.22 -10.39 -35.33
CA ALA A 115 -6.71 -9.02 -35.15
C ALA A 115 -5.64 -7.94 -35.47
N LYS A 116 -4.36 -8.29 -35.47
CA LYS A 116 -3.27 -7.35 -35.82
C LYS A 116 -3.00 -7.23 -37.32
N GLU A 117 -3.25 -8.29 -38.09
CA GLU A 117 -3.00 -8.28 -39.54
C GLU A 117 -4.09 -7.56 -40.36
N THR A 118 -5.25 -7.30 -39.76
CA THR A 118 -6.38 -6.62 -40.42
C THR A 118 -6.37 -5.09 -40.27
N GLU A 119 -5.59 -4.53 -39.33
CA GLU A 119 -5.44 -3.07 -39.17
C GLU A 119 -4.25 -2.48 -39.97
N GLU A 120 -3.23 -3.27 -40.33
CA GLU A 120 -2.05 -2.77 -41.07
C GLU A 120 -2.20 -2.77 -42.61
N ASN A 121 -3.23 -3.43 -43.18
CA ASN A 121 -3.43 -3.53 -44.64
C ASN A 121 -4.66 -2.75 -45.16
N GLY A 122 -5.23 -1.85 -44.35
CA GLY A 122 -6.49 -1.15 -44.62
C GLY A 122 -6.38 0.37 -44.76
N ASN A 123 -5.42 0.89 -45.54
CA ASN A 123 -5.56 2.19 -46.24
C ASN A 123 -4.53 2.35 -47.38
#